data_AF-A0A854ZAT8-F1
#
_entry.id   AF-A0A854ZAT8-F1
#
_cell.length_a   1.000
_cell.length_b   1.000
_cell.length_c   1.000
_cell.angle_alpha   90.00
_cell.angle_beta   90.00
_cell.angle_gamma   90.00
#
_symmetry.space_group_name_H-M   'P 1'
#
loop_
_entity.id
_entity.type
_entity.pdbx_description
1 polymer ?
#
loop_
_entity_poly.entity_id
_entity_poly.type
_entity_poly.pdbx_seq_one_letter_code
_entity_poly.pdbx_strand_id
1 'polypeptide(L)'
;MFFTLQSQNSNYANSIPFVGHKKGEAVDQAAESIGYNSDKMTAHDTAGFIIAFAHMNFQDNPDLEKAFDNVQNGDLNITSYPEYDFGDYNVKAPAQGAVYVVTPEVGYVVSDINHPQRAQITFVDSKKGATQPVYFRALAKKVAHSSCKKDVQNIGKKVKVSVQKKNNRQSSDKNTKSGTEDTSKLSWNDSKEEKLSDFMSDFGDKMDQDCDEYTGDEQLKTRAGEEYPDIFKDGKMKLVDDSDKDADESESIDIGWDPELKKKYDYQVVSIFNYNDDDAEQHITYLFCVHDNQPIVLVDQTTNGNYIAVKETANKDVKSGFADIINGDDTDND
;
A
#
# COMPACT_ATOMS: atom_id res chain seq x y z
N MET A 1 -21.94 -37.55 -22.84
CA MET A 1 -21.26 -37.64 -21.54
C MET A 1 -20.05 -36.75 -21.63
N PHE A 2 -20.06 -35.65 -20.89
CA PHE A 2 -18.97 -34.68 -20.85
C PHE A 2 -17.75 -35.30 -20.19
N PHE A 3 -16.59 -35.11 -20.83
CA PHE A 3 -15.31 -35.69 -20.43
C PHE A 3 -14.64 -34.85 -19.35
N THR A 4 -14.13 -35.57 -18.35
CA THR A 4 -13.35 -35.11 -17.20
C THR A 4 -11.97 -34.60 -17.58
N LEU A 5 -11.51 -33.56 -16.88
CA LEU A 5 -10.14 -33.02 -16.92
C LEU A 5 -9.09 -34.05 -16.46
N GLN A 6 -7.99 -34.12 -17.19
CA GLN A 6 -6.65 -34.34 -16.63
C GLN A 6 -5.64 -33.52 -17.43
N SER A 7 -4.85 -32.70 -16.74
CA SER A 7 -3.60 -32.17 -17.28
C SER A 7 -2.48 -32.45 -16.28
N GLN A 8 -1.50 -33.25 -16.70
CA GLN A 8 -0.21 -33.43 -16.05
C GLN A 8 0.91 -32.93 -16.97
N ASN A 9 1.86 -32.23 -16.36
CA ASN A 9 3.31 -32.16 -16.64
C ASN A 9 3.83 -31.47 -17.92
N SER A 10 4.78 -30.56 -17.76
CA SER A 10 6.22 -30.91 -17.88
C SER A 10 7.18 -29.74 -17.56
N ASN A 11 8.28 -30.09 -16.88
CA ASN A 11 9.49 -29.28 -16.67
C ASN A 11 10.28 -29.10 -17.97
N TYR A 12 10.80 -27.90 -18.25
CA TYR A 12 12.08 -27.71 -18.94
C TYR A 12 12.75 -26.40 -18.49
N ALA A 13 13.87 -26.54 -17.76
CA ALA A 13 14.86 -25.48 -17.60
C ALA A 13 15.77 -25.48 -18.84
N ASN A 14 15.92 -24.31 -19.49
CA ASN A 14 17.07 -23.96 -20.29
C ASN A 14 17.20 -22.42 -20.32
N SER A 15 18.28 -21.93 -19.74
CA SER A 15 18.67 -20.53 -19.67
C SER A 15 19.09 -19.96 -21.03
N ILE A 16 18.49 -18.83 -21.41
CA ILE A 16 18.92 -17.93 -22.49
C ILE A 16 19.09 -16.54 -21.83
N PRO A 17 20.11 -15.72 -22.19
CA PRO A 17 20.36 -14.46 -21.54
C PRO A 17 19.15 -13.53 -21.66
N PHE A 18 18.65 -13.09 -20.51
CA PHE A 18 17.63 -12.05 -20.44
C PHE A 18 18.29 -10.70 -20.71
N VAL A 19 18.01 -10.13 -21.88
CA VAL A 19 18.06 -8.70 -22.10
C VAL A 19 16.61 -8.26 -22.25
N GLY A 20 16.08 -7.64 -21.20
CA GLY A 20 14.69 -7.21 -21.15
C GLY A 20 14.40 -6.33 -19.94
N HIS A 21 15.04 -5.17 -19.83
CA HIS A 21 14.46 -4.10 -19.02
C HIS A 21 13.11 -3.69 -19.65
N LYS A 22 12.01 -4.00 -18.98
CA LYS A 22 10.76 -3.25 -19.11
C LYS A 22 10.07 -3.17 -17.74
N LYS A 23 10.48 -2.15 -16.98
CA LYS A 23 9.69 -1.33 -16.06
C LYS A 23 8.35 -2.01 -15.65
N GLY A 24 8.40 -2.82 -14.61
CA GLY A 24 7.22 -3.19 -13.82
C GLY A 24 6.44 -1.93 -13.50
N GLU A 25 5.17 -1.88 -13.91
CA GLU A 25 4.37 -0.67 -14.12
C GLU A 25 5.23 0.56 -14.48
N ALA A 26 5.42 0.85 -15.77
CA ALA A 26 6.05 2.09 -16.17
C ALA A 26 5.47 3.25 -15.36
N VAL A 27 6.27 3.81 -14.43
CA VAL A 27 5.97 5.03 -13.66
C VAL A 27 5.12 5.90 -14.56
N ASP A 28 3.88 6.15 -14.14
CA ASP A 28 2.83 6.68 -15.01
C ASP A 28 3.39 7.88 -15.78
N GLN A 29 3.58 7.72 -17.10
CA GLN A 29 4.18 8.75 -17.94
C GLN A 29 3.40 10.07 -17.84
N ALA A 30 2.10 10.00 -17.54
CA ALA A 30 1.31 11.18 -17.26
C ALA A 30 1.75 11.86 -15.96
N ALA A 31 1.98 11.12 -14.88
CA ALA A 31 2.51 11.65 -13.61
C ALA A 31 3.93 12.22 -13.77
N GLU A 32 4.83 11.50 -14.46
CA GLU A 32 6.18 11.99 -14.78
C GLU A 32 6.09 13.32 -15.55
N SER A 33 5.18 13.43 -16.53
CA SER A 33 5.01 14.63 -17.36
C SER A 33 4.61 15.89 -16.58
N ILE A 34 4.00 15.73 -15.40
CA ILE A 34 3.60 16.84 -14.54
C ILE A 34 4.56 17.06 -13.35
N GLY A 35 5.64 16.28 -13.27
CA GLY A 35 6.75 16.51 -12.33
C GLY A 35 6.90 15.46 -11.23
N TYR A 36 6.20 14.32 -11.32
CA TYR A 36 6.45 13.20 -10.41
C TYR A 36 7.82 12.57 -10.74
N ASN A 37 8.54 12.15 -9.72
CA ASN A 37 9.80 11.45 -9.88
C ASN A 37 9.89 10.36 -8.80
N SER A 38 10.07 9.11 -9.23
CA SER A 38 10.12 7.92 -8.37
C SER A 38 11.28 7.96 -7.37
N ASP A 39 12.40 8.52 -7.80
CA ASP A 39 13.67 8.48 -7.08
C ASP A 39 13.74 9.58 -6.03
N LYS A 40 13.26 10.78 -6.38
CA LYS A 40 13.34 11.94 -5.49
C LYS A 40 12.39 13.07 -5.86
N MET A 41 11.73 13.61 -4.85
CA MET A 41 10.92 14.83 -4.99
C MET A 41 11.30 15.88 -3.94
N THR A 42 11.12 17.16 -4.27
CA THR A 42 11.23 18.21 -3.26
C THR A 42 9.97 18.25 -2.40
N ALA A 43 10.06 18.81 -1.20
CA ALA A 43 8.88 18.97 -0.33
C ALA A 43 7.81 19.88 -0.98
N HIS A 44 8.22 20.84 -1.80
CA HIS A 44 7.32 21.71 -2.57
C HIS A 44 6.58 20.93 -3.67
N ASP A 45 7.30 20.13 -4.45
CA ASP A 45 6.69 19.33 -5.52
C ASP A 45 5.76 18.27 -4.93
N THR A 46 6.19 17.62 -3.83
CA THR A 46 5.38 16.65 -3.09
C THR A 46 4.07 17.28 -2.58
N ALA A 47 4.16 18.46 -1.95
CA ALA A 47 2.98 19.23 -1.55
C ALA A 47 2.08 19.60 -2.75
N GLY A 48 2.67 19.88 -3.92
CA GLY A 48 1.94 20.13 -5.17
C GLY A 48 0.96 19.01 -5.52
N PHE A 49 1.43 17.77 -5.50
CA PHE A 49 0.59 16.60 -5.77
C PHE A 49 -0.40 16.33 -4.63
N ILE A 50 0.06 16.35 -3.39
CA ILE A 50 -0.78 15.99 -2.23
C ILE A 50 -1.94 16.98 -2.05
N ILE A 51 -1.70 18.28 -2.19
CA ILE A 51 -2.76 19.31 -2.07
C ILE A 51 -3.72 19.24 -3.26
N ALA A 52 -3.22 18.99 -4.48
CA ALA A 52 -4.08 18.77 -5.64
C ALA A 52 -5.00 17.57 -5.45
N PHE A 53 -4.45 16.46 -4.95
CA PHE A 53 -5.23 15.27 -4.62
C PHE A 53 -6.25 15.52 -3.51
N ALA A 54 -5.86 16.24 -2.46
CA ALA A 54 -6.76 16.55 -1.35
C ALA A 54 -7.98 17.36 -1.82
N HIS A 55 -7.78 18.34 -2.70
CA HIS A 55 -8.87 19.13 -3.29
C HIS A 55 -9.83 18.28 -4.14
N MET A 56 -9.33 17.21 -4.78
CA MET A 56 -10.19 16.30 -5.54
C MET A 56 -11.04 15.40 -4.64
N ASN A 57 -10.49 14.93 -3.52
CA ASN A 57 -11.06 13.83 -2.73
C ASN A 57 -11.72 14.25 -1.41
N PHE A 58 -11.44 15.47 -0.92
CA PHE A 58 -11.94 15.97 0.37
C PHE A 58 -12.65 17.33 0.23
N GLN A 59 -13.47 17.50 -0.80
CA GLN A 59 -14.21 18.74 -1.06
C GLN A 59 -15.17 19.15 0.08
N ASP A 60 -15.54 18.20 0.94
CA ASP A 60 -16.35 18.45 2.12
C ASP A 60 -15.54 18.95 3.33
N ASN A 61 -14.20 19.03 3.22
CA ASN A 61 -13.31 19.53 4.27
C ASN A 61 -12.99 21.03 4.06
N PRO A 62 -13.58 21.94 4.86
CA PRO A 62 -13.40 23.38 4.68
C PRO A 62 -11.97 23.86 4.96
N ASP A 63 -11.21 23.16 5.81
CA ASP A 63 -9.83 23.54 6.13
C ASP A 63 -8.86 23.18 5.00
N LEU A 64 -9.07 22.03 4.34
CA LEU A 64 -8.33 21.64 3.14
C LEU A 64 -8.71 22.51 1.92
N GLU A 65 -10.00 22.82 1.75
CA GLU A 65 -10.45 23.69 0.67
C GLU A 65 -9.87 25.11 0.83
N LYS A 66 -9.90 25.65 2.05
CA LYS A 66 -9.25 26.92 2.36
C LYS A 66 -7.75 26.88 2.11
N ALA A 67 -7.08 25.75 2.37
CA ALA A 67 -5.67 25.61 2.05
C ALA A 67 -5.40 25.66 0.54
N PHE A 68 -6.27 25.04 -0.27
CA PHE A 68 -6.22 25.14 -1.73
C PHE A 68 -6.45 26.58 -2.21
N ASP A 69 -7.41 27.32 -1.66
CA ASP A 69 -7.60 28.73 -1.99
C ASP A 69 -6.38 29.58 -1.60
N ASN A 70 -5.82 29.35 -0.41
CA ASN A 70 -4.64 30.06 0.07
C ASN A 70 -3.41 29.82 -0.81
N VAL A 71 -3.24 28.61 -1.35
CA VAL A 71 -2.09 28.34 -2.24
C VAL A 71 -2.23 29.04 -3.58
N GLN A 72 -3.46 29.20 -4.10
CA GLN A 72 -3.69 30.01 -5.30
C GLN A 72 -3.30 31.47 -5.09
N ASN A 73 -3.39 31.98 -3.85
CA ASN A 73 -2.99 33.33 -3.47
C ASN A 73 -1.52 33.45 -3.02
N GLY A 74 -0.78 32.34 -2.86
CA GLY A 74 0.62 32.36 -2.40
C GLY A 74 0.80 32.48 -0.87
N ASP A 75 -0.29 32.21 -0.13
CA ASP A 75 -0.39 32.40 1.31
C ASP A 75 -0.37 31.08 2.10
N LEU A 76 -0.29 29.94 1.41
CA LEU A 76 -0.17 28.65 2.07
C LEU A 76 1.27 28.40 2.55
N ASN A 77 1.43 28.31 3.87
CA ASN A 77 2.67 27.87 4.52
C ASN A 77 2.46 26.49 5.14
N ILE A 78 3.24 25.51 4.70
CA ILE A 78 3.26 24.16 5.28
C ILE A 78 4.55 24.02 6.08
N THR A 79 4.45 23.52 7.31
CA THR A 79 5.64 23.22 8.12
C THR A 79 5.68 21.74 8.44
N SER A 80 6.85 21.11 8.26
CA SER A 80 7.03 19.71 8.63
C SER A 80 7.59 19.55 10.03
N TYR A 81 7.18 18.48 10.71
CA TYR A 81 7.57 18.10 12.07
C TYR A 81 7.79 16.59 12.18
N PRO A 82 8.62 16.12 13.12
CA PRO A 82 8.71 14.69 13.44
C PRO A 82 7.45 14.15 14.12
N GLU A 83 6.70 15.03 14.79
CA GLU A 83 5.48 14.72 15.54
C GLU A 83 4.64 16.00 15.67
N TYR A 84 3.31 15.89 15.63
CA TYR A 84 2.38 17.01 15.78
C TYR A 84 1.06 16.53 16.38
N ASP A 85 0.42 17.39 17.18
CA ASP A 85 -0.89 17.14 17.75
C ASP A 85 -1.97 17.82 16.92
N PHE A 86 -2.83 17.04 16.28
CA PHE A 86 -4.03 17.51 15.59
C PHE A 86 -5.24 17.33 16.51
N GLY A 87 -5.53 18.33 17.34
CA GLY A 87 -6.53 18.20 18.39
C GLY A 87 -6.16 17.10 19.39
N ASP A 88 -7.00 16.07 19.52
CA ASP A 88 -6.77 14.93 20.41
C ASP A 88 -5.89 13.82 19.78
N TYR A 89 -5.48 13.98 18.52
CA TYR A 89 -4.67 13.00 17.79
C TYR A 89 -3.18 13.37 17.82
N ASN A 90 -2.40 12.62 18.59
CA ASN A 90 -0.94 12.68 18.55
C ASN A 90 -0.41 11.88 17.36
N VAL A 91 0.19 12.56 16.39
CA VAL A 91 0.69 11.94 15.15
C VAL A 91 2.20 12.03 15.10
N LYS A 92 2.84 10.86 15.05
CA LYS A 92 4.28 10.72 14.93
C LYS A 92 4.66 10.16 13.57
N ALA A 93 5.60 10.82 12.91
CA ALA A 93 6.10 10.34 11.63
C ALA A 93 6.95 9.06 11.80
N PRO A 94 6.94 8.16 10.81
CA PRO A 94 7.92 7.09 10.70
C PRO A 94 9.36 7.61 10.67
N ALA A 95 10.34 6.73 10.87
CA ALA A 95 11.75 7.11 11.00
C ALA A 95 12.28 7.94 9.82
N GLN A 96 11.84 7.58 8.60
CA GLN A 96 12.20 8.21 7.32
C GLN A 96 11.13 9.21 6.83
N GLY A 97 10.09 9.44 7.63
CA GLY A 97 8.94 10.25 7.27
C GLY A 97 8.92 11.63 7.92
N ALA A 98 7.86 12.38 7.63
CA ALA A 98 7.54 13.64 8.30
C ALA A 98 6.03 13.90 8.32
N VAL A 99 5.59 14.60 9.37
CA VAL A 99 4.23 15.15 9.47
C VAL A 99 4.25 16.56 8.88
N TYR A 100 3.40 16.85 7.91
CA TYR A 100 3.26 18.15 7.26
C TYR A 100 1.96 18.80 7.71
N VAL A 101 2.09 19.94 8.38
CA VAL A 101 0.97 20.70 8.95
C VAL A 101 0.51 21.72 7.92
N VAL A 102 -0.72 21.54 7.40
CA VAL A 102 -1.34 22.44 6.42
C VAL A 102 -2.10 23.55 7.15
N THR A 103 -2.86 23.19 8.17
CA THR A 103 -3.38 24.07 9.22
C THR A 103 -3.19 23.37 10.58
N PRO A 104 -3.41 24.05 11.72
CA PRO A 104 -3.36 23.37 13.02
C PRO A 104 -4.34 22.18 13.16
N GLU A 105 -5.38 22.13 12.33
CA GLU A 105 -6.44 21.11 12.40
C GLU A 105 -6.28 20.02 11.33
N VAL A 106 -5.59 20.30 10.22
CA VAL A 106 -5.43 19.34 9.11
C VAL A 106 -3.98 19.27 8.61
N GLY A 107 -3.56 18.06 8.27
CA GLY A 107 -2.23 17.81 7.73
C GLY A 107 -2.14 16.47 7.03
N TYR A 108 -0.92 16.08 6.70
CA TYR A 108 -0.65 14.77 6.13
C TYR A 108 0.71 14.24 6.60
N VAL A 109 0.82 12.92 6.69
CA VAL A 109 2.08 12.21 6.93
C VAL A 109 2.60 11.70 5.60
N VAL A 110 3.88 11.94 5.33
CA VAL A 110 4.63 11.24 4.29
C VAL A 110 5.51 10.22 5.02
N SER A 111 5.32 8.95 4.75
CA SER A 111 5.99 7.87 5.48
C SER A 111 7.49 7.76 5.17
N ASP A 112 7.88 8.05 3.92
CA ASP A 112 9.26 8.10 3.45
C ASP A 112 9.48 9.29 2.51
N ILE A 113 10.19 10.32 2.97
CA ILE A 113 10.42 11.54 2.17
C ILE A 113 11.50 11.37 1.10
N ASN A 114 12.30 10.30 1.18
CA ASN A 114 13.44 10.09 0.29
C ASN A 114 13.11 9.14 -0.86
N HIS A 115 12.05 8.33 -0.72
CA HIS A 115 11.66 7.33 -1.72
C HIS A 115 10.19 7.53 -2.14
N PRO A 116 9.89 8.52 -3.00
CA PRO A 116 8.53 8.83 -3.44
C PRO A 116 7.75 7.63 -3.99
N GLN A 117 8.42 6.67 -4.64
CA GLN A 117 7.79 5.49 -5.22
C GLN A 117 7.08 4.59 -4.19
N ARG A 118 7.67 4.45 -2.99
CA ARG A 118 7.12 3.62 -1.91
C ARG A 118 6.45 4.41 -0.80
N ALA A 119 6.59 5.74 -0.82
CA ALA A 119 6.02 6.61 0.20
C ALA A 119 4.49 6.46 0.25
N GLN A 120 3.95 6.27 1.45
CA GLN A 120 2.54 6.33 1.73
C GLN A 120 2.17 7.71 2.28
N ILE A 121 1.01 8.19 1.86
CA ILE A 121 0.41 9.47 2.26
C ILE A 121 -0.80 9.15 3.13
N THR A 122 -0.79 9.65 4.36
CA THR A 122 -1.94 9.56 5.28
C THR A 122 -2.42 10.96 5.61
N PHE A 123 -3.67 11.28 5.29
CA PHE A 123 -4.27 12.56 5.67
C PHE A 123 -4.76 12.49 7.10
N VAL A 124 -4.62 13.59 7.84
CA VAL A 124 -5.03 13.70 9.24
C VAL A 124 -5.90 14.93 9.40
N ASP A 125 -7.03 14.75 10.08
CA ASP A 125 -7.97 15.79 10.44
C ASP A 125 -8.31 15.66 11.94
N SER A 126 -8.28 16.77 12.67
CA SER A 126 -8.50 16.79 14.13
C SER A 126 -9.90 16.34 14.55
N LYS A 127 -10.88 16.33 13.64
CA LYS A 127 -12.27 15.93 13.89
C LYS A 127 -12.57 14.55 13.30
N LYS A 128 -11.99 14.22 12.14
CA LYS A 128 -12.26 12.97 11.40
C LYS A 128 -11.21 11.88 11.64
N GLY A 129 -10.09 12.19 12.28
CA GLY A 129 -8.98 11.26 12.49
C GLY A 129 -8.09 11.10 11.26
N ALA A 130 -7.40 9.97 11.15
CA ALA A 130 -6.51 9.67 10.04
C ALA A 130 -7.22 8.83 8.95
N THR A 131 -6.89 9.09 7.69
CA THR A 131 -7.35 8.27 6.56
C THR A 131 -6.59 6.94 6.50
N GLN A 132 -7.03 6.03 5.63
CA GLN A 132 -6.16 4.94 5.20
C GLN A 132 -4.95 5.52 4.44
N PRO A 133 -3.77 4.90 4.54
CA PRO A 133 -2.60 5.30 3.77
C PRO A 133 -2.81 5.04 2.27
N VAL A 134 -2.35 5.96 1.41
CA VAL A 134 -2.37 5.84 -0.05
C VAL A 134 -0.95 5.94 -0.59
N TYR A 135 -0.51 5.06 -1.50
CA TYR A 135 0.81 5.23 -2.11
C TYR A 135 0.91 6.53 -2.91
N PHE A 136 2.01 7.23 -2.73
CA PHE A 136 2.24 8.51 -3.38
C PHE A 136 2.30 8.38 -4.91
N ARG A 137 2.85 7.27 -5.44
CA ARG A 137 2.78 6.95 -6.88
C ARG A 137 1.35 6.88 -7.41
N ALA A 138 0.43 6.26 -6.66
CA ALA A 138 -0.97 6.09 -7.05
C ALA A 138 -1.73 7.42 -6.97
N LEU A 139 -1.47 8.17 -5.89
CA LEU A 139 -1.94 9.55 -5.73
C LEU A 139 -1.51 10.41 -6.92
N ALA A 140 -0.23 10.34 -7.31
CA ALA A 140 0.31 11.11 -8.42
C ALA A 140 -0.32 10.73 -9.77
N LYS A 141 -0.51 9.42 -10.03
CA LYS A 141 -1.21 8.87 -11.20
C LYS A 141 -2.64 9.43 -11.32
N LYS A 142 -3.39 9.45 -10.22
CA LYS A 142 -4.74 10.02 -10.20
C LYS A 142 -4.78 11.51 -10.48
N VAL A 143 -3.89 12.26 -9.85
CA VAL A 143 -3.81 13.70 -10.09
C VAL A 143 -3.49 13.97 -11.57
N ALA A 144 -2.57 13.20 -12.18
CA ALA A 144 -2.21 13.33 -13.59
C ALA A 144 -3.36 13.08 -14.56
N HIS A 145 -4.30 12.21 -14.19
CA HIS A 145 -5.49 11.87 -14.97
C HIS A 145 -6.72 12.75 -14.68
N SER A 146 -6.58 13.76 -13.81
CA SER A 146 -7.67 14.63 -13.39
C SER A 146 -7.62 16.03 -14.00
N SER A 147 -8.60 16.87 -13.65
CA SER A 147 -8.58 18.31 -13.91
C SER A 147 -7.45 19.04 -13.15
N CYS A 148 -7.06 18.56 -11.97
CA CYS A 148 -6.10 19.21 -11.08
C CYS A 148 -4.63 19.02 -11.50
N LYS A 149 -4.36 18.23 -12.55
CA LYS A 149 -3.01 18.07 -13.12
C LYS A 149 -2.33 19.39 -13.49
N LYS A 150 -3.11 20.39 -13.87
CA LYS A 150 -2.61 21.74 -14.24
C LYS A 150 -2.20 22.55 -13.02
N ASP A 151 -2.73 22.21 -11.84
CA ASP A 151 -2.50 22.94 -10.61
C ASP A 151 -1.24 22.48 -9.90
N VAL A 152 -0.82 21.22 -10.04
CA VAL A 152 0.34 20.63 -9.33
C VAL A 152 1.58 21.53 -9.36
N GLN A 153 2.03 21.92 -10.55
CA GLN A 153 3.23 22.76 -10.70
C GLN A 153 3.01 24.19 -10.17
N ASN A 154 1.79 24.70 -10.23
CA ASN A 154 1.45 26.04 -9.73
C ASN A 154 1.41 26.05 -8.20
N ILE A 155 0.80 25.03 -7.60
CA ILE A 155 0.78 24.78 -6.16
C ILE A 155 2.20 24.64 -5.64
N GLY A 156 3.01 23.76 -6.24
CA GLY A 156 4.41 23.55 -5.82
C GLY A 156 5.25 24.83 -5.84
N LYS A 157 5.01 25.71 -6.82
CA LYS A 157 5.70 27.02 -6.90
C LYS A 157 5.24 28.03 -5.85
N LYS A 158 3.96 28.00 -5.45
CA LYS A 158 3.35 29.02 -4.57
C LYS A 158 3.36 28.62 -3.10
N VAL A 159 3.35 27.32 -2.81
CA VAL A 159 3.39 26.82 -1.44
C VAL A 159 4.77 27.07 -0.83
N LYS A 160 4.77 27.52 0.42
CA LYS A 160 5.99 27.72 1.21
C LYS A 160 6.13 26.54 2.17
N VAL A 161 7.04 25.62 1.88
CA VAL A 161 7.29 24.47 2.75
C VAL A 161 8.52 24.70 3.60
N SER A 162 8.36 24.69 4.92
CA SER A 162 9.44 24.84 5.89
C SER A 162 9.70 23.49 6.58
N VAL A 163 10.93 22.99 6.47
CA VAL A 163 11.31 21.71 7.08
C VAL A 163 11.94 21.96 8.45
N GLN A 164 11.26 21.56 9.53
CA GLN A 164 11.90 21.57 10.85
C GLN A 164 12.79 20.33 10.96
N LYS A 165 14.12 20.55 10.97
CA LYS A 165 15.06 19.46 11.23
C LYS A 165 14.80 18.90 12.62
N LYS A 166 14.83 17.56 12.75
CA LYS A 166 15.01 16.89 14.04
C LYS A 166 16.18 17.56 14.76
N ASN A 167 15.89 18.28 15.85
CA ASN A 167 16.91 18.51 16.85
C ASN A 167 17.32 17.13 17.33
N ASN A 168 18.55 16.73 17.01
CA ASN A 168 19.13 15.48 17.45
C ASN A 168 19.31 15.54 18.97
N ARG A 169 18.21 15.37 19.71
CA ARG A 169 18.26 15.05 21.13
C ARG A 169 18.63 13.59 21.18
N GLN A 170 19.93 13.36 21.36
CA GLN A 170 20.50 12.13 21.86
C GLN A 170 19.62 11.63 23.01
N SER A 171 18.76 10.67 22.71
CA SER A 171 17.94 10.02 23.73
C SER A 171 18.90 9.16 24.52
N SER A 172 19.15 9.56 25.77
CA SER A 172 19.89 8.75 26.71
C SER A 172 19.11 7.45 26.94
N ASP A 173 19.69 6.35 26.48
CA ASP A 173 19.29 5.00 26.85
C ASP A 173 19.08 4.89 28.36
N LYS A 174 17.86 4.54 28.75
CA LYS A 174 17.63 3.80 29.99
C LYS A 174 17.23 2.38 29.66
N ASN A 175 18.29 1.61 29.48
CA ASN A 175 18.34 0.17 29.59
C ASN A 175 17.52 -0.30 30.80
N THR A 176 16.34 -0.89 30.55
CA THR A 176 15.65 -1.73 31.53
C THR A 176 15.64 -3.14 30.96
N LYS A 177 16.69 -3.87 31.29
CA LYS A 177 16.83 -5.29 31.02
C LYS A 177 15.84 -6.02 31.93
N SER A 178 14.78 -6.58 31.35
CA SER A 178 14.05 -7.70 31.94
C SER A 178 13.89 -8.73 30.84
N GLY A 179 14.62 -9.84 30.97
CA GLY A 179 14.64 -10.90 29.99
C GLY A 179 13.31 -11.64 29.92
N THR A 180 12.83 -11.84 28.70
CA THR A 180 12.06 -13.00 28.28
C THR A 180 12.31 -13.13 26.78
N GLU A 181 12.46 -14.36 26.29
CA GLU A 181 12.98 -14.74 24.97
C GLU A 181 12.43 -13.90 23.80
N ASP A 182 13.35 -13.44 22.94
CA ASP A 182 13.09 -12.73 21.70
C ASP A 182 12.24 -13.59 20.74
N THR A 183 10.93 -13.34 20.72
CA THR A 183 10.18 -13.48 19.46
C THR A 183 10.34 -12.16 18.74
N SER A 184 11.13 -12.12 17.66
CA SER A 184 11.17 -10.95 16.77
C SER A 184 9.73 -10.62 16.35
N LYS A 185 9.21 -9.49 16.82
CA LYS A 185 7.88 -9.02 16.42
C LYS A 185 7.98 -8.65 14.94
N LEU A 186 7.22 -9.34 14.08
CA LEU A 186 7.15 -8.99 12.66
C LEU A 186 6.67 -7.54 12.51
N SER A 187 7.28 -6.82 11.58
CA SER A 187 6.92 -5.46 11.19
C SER A 187 6.63 -5.41 9.71
N TRP A 188 5.65 -4.60 9.32
CA TRP A 188 5.39 -4.22 7.94
C TRP A 188 5.71 -2.73 7.77
N ASN A 189 6.38 -2.37 6.68
CA ASN A 189 6.76 -1.00 6.36
C ASN A 189 6.94 -0.84 4.85
N ASP A 190 7.13 0.40 4.41
CA ASP A 190 7.20 0.74 2.99
C ASP A 190 8.38 0.11 2.25
N SER A 191 9.50 -0.18 2.92
CA SER A 191 10.63 -0.85 2.28
C SER A 191 10.30 -2.32 1.98
N LYS A 192 9.55 -2.98 2.87
CA LYS A 192 9.05 -4.34 2.65
C LYS A 192 7.96 -4.36 1.59
N GLU A 193 7.10 -3.35 1.57
CA GLU A 193 6.13 -3.21 0.49
C GLU A 193 6.82 -3.06 -0.87
N GLU A 194 7.82 -2.18 -0.98
CA GLU A 194 8.55 -1.99 -2.24
C GLU A 194 9.17 -3.29 -2.73
N LYS A 195 9.86 -4.02 -1.83
CA LYS A 195 10.43 -5.33 -2.14
C LYS A 195 9.36 -6.33 -2.59
N LEU A 196 8.14 -6.25 -2.01
CA LEU A 196 7.02 -7.09 -2.41
C LEU A 196 6.42 -6.68 -3.75
N SER A 197 6.29 -5.38 -4.02
CA SER A 197 5.81 -4.84 -5.29
C SER A 197 6.75 -5.22 -6.45
N ASP A 198 8.06 -5.05 -6.26
CA ASP A 198 9.07 -5.47 -7.23
C ASP A 198 9.03 -6.99 -7.46
N PHE A 199 8.95 -7.76 -6.37
CA PHE A 199 8.82 -9.22 -6.43
C PHE A 199 7.56 -9.65 -7.21
N MET A 200 6.41 -9.02 -6.93
CA MET A 200 5.15 -9.36 -7.58
C MET A 200 5.10 -8.93 -9.03
N SER A 201 5.78 -7.84 -9.39
CA SER A 201 5.96 -7.45 -10.79
C SER A 201 6.79 -8.49 -11.55
N ASP A 202 7.95 -8.89 -11.03
CA ASP A 202 8.80 -9.91 -11.65
C ASP A 202 8.08 -11.27 -11.73
N PHE A 203 7.33 -11.61 -10.69
CA PHE A 203 6.49 -12.81 -10.66
C PHE A 203 5.38 -12.75 -11.71
N GLY A 204 4.68 -11.63 -11.82
CA GLY A 204 3.64 -11.39 -12.81
C GLY A 204 4.15 -11.57 -14.23
N ASP A 205 5.27 -10.94 -14.58
CA ASP A 205 5.93 -11.09 -15.88
C ASP A 205 6.31 -12.55 -16.17
N LYS A 206 6.82 -13.27 -15.17
CA LYS A 206 7.20 -14.69 -15.30
C LYS A 206 6.00 -15.60 -15.54
N MET A 207 4.85 -15.28 -14.93
CA MET A 207 3.63 -16.09 -14.96
C MET A 207 2.62 -15.63 -16.01
N ASP A 208 2.91 -14.55 -16.75
CA ASP A 208 1.97 -13.86 -17.65
C ASP A 208 0.71 -13.37 -16.90
N GLN A 209 0.92 -12.86 -15.68
CA GLN A 209 -0.10 -12.33 -14.77
C GLN A 209 0.18 -10.86 -14.46
N ASP A 210 -0.43 -9.94 -15.23
CA ASP A 210 -0.33 -8.51 -14.95
C ASP A 210 -1.16 -8.17 -13.69
N CYS A 211 -0.50 -8.17 -12.53
CA CYS A 211 -1.15 -8.04 -11.23
C CYS A 211 -1.29 -6.56 -10.83
N ASP A 212 -2.52 -6.13 -10.57
CA ASP A 212 -2.83 -4.82 -9.99
C ASP A 212 -2.65 -4.86 -8.45
N GLU A 213 -1.86 -3.94 -7.91
CA GLU A 213 -1.68 -3.79 -6.46
C GLU A 213 -2.78 -2.89 -5.85
N TYR A 214 -3.27 -3.23 -4.66
CA TYR A 214 -4.14 -2.34 -3.91
C TYR A 214 -3.32 -1.19 -3.33
N THR A 215 -3.59 0.02 -3.82
CA THR A 215 -2.76 1.19 -3.49
C THR A 215 -3.29 2.08 -2.37
N GLY A 216 -4.34 1.63 -1.67
CA GLY A 216 -4.97 2.37 -0.56
C GLY A 216 -6.10 3.32 -0.96
N ASP A 217 -6.36 3.48 -2.26
CA ASP A 217 -7.27 4.50 -2.78
C ASP A 217 -8.45 3.92 -3.57
N GLU A 218 -8.19 3.26 -4.70
CA GLU A 218 -9.23 2.52 -5.43
C GLU A 218 -9.26 1.07 -5.00
N GLN A 219 -10.46 0.53 -4.87
CA GLN A 219 -10.64 -0.89 -4.63
C GLN A 219 -10.16 -1.68 -5.84
N LEU A 220 -9.54 -2.83 -5.58
CA LEU A 220 -9.30 -3.81 -6.62
C LEU A 220 -10.61 -4.53 -6.91
N LYS A 221 -11.08 -4.43 -8.15
CA LYS A 221 -12.28 -5.12 -8.60
C LYS A 221 -11.91 -6.37 -9.37
N THR A 222 -12.35 -7.52 -8.86
CA THR A 222 -12.15 -8.81 -9.55
C THR A 222 -13.10 -8.90 -10.75
N ARG A 223 -12.81 -9.83 -11.66
CA ARG A 223 -13.69 -10.22 -12.76
C ARG A 223 -15.03 -10.80 -12.30
N ALA A 224 -15.08 -11.43 -11.12
CA ALA A 224 -16.30 -11.98 -10.52
C ALA A 224 -17.12 -10.93 -9.76
N GLY A 225 -16.53 -9.76 -9.48
CA GLY A 225 -17.23 -8.56 -9.01
C GLY A 225 -16.95 -8.20 -7.55
N GLU A 226 -16.10 -8.95 -6.86
CA GLU A 226 -15.59 -8.63 -5.53
C GLU A 226 -14.74 -7.35 -5.56
N GLU A 227 -14.81 -6.58 -4.49
CA GLU A 227 -14.09 -5.31 -4.33
C GLU A 227 -13.22 -5.37 -3.08
N TYR A 228 -11.90 -5.51 -3.26
CA TYR A 228 -10.92 -5.55 -2.17
C TYR A 228 -10.40 -4.15 -1.82
N PRO A 229 -10.16 -3.83 -0.53
CA PRO A 229 -10.31 -4.68 0.66
C PRO A 229 -11.74 -4.70 1.26
N ASP A 230 -12.71 -4.04 0.63
CA ASP A 230 -14.05 -3.87 1.23
C ASP A 230 -14.80 -5.16 1.45
N ILE A 231 -14.55 -6.16 0.62
CA ILE A 231 -15.09 -7.51 0.76
C ILE A 231 -14.81 -8.15 2.14
N PHE A 232 -13.77 -7.70 2.87
CA PHE A 232 -13.53 -8.17 4.25
C PHE A 232 -14.63 -7.75 5.23
N LYS A 233 -15.35 -6.65 4.96
CA LYS A 233 -16.43 -6.14 5.84
C LYS A 233 -17.67 -7.04 5.83
N ASP A 234 -17.82 -7.86 4.79
CA ASP A 234 -18.97 -8.75 4.62
C ASP A 234 -18.94 -9.99 5.52
N GLY A 235 -17.79 -10.34 6.12
CA GLY A 235 -17.66 -11.50 7.02
C GLY A 235 -17.82 -12.86 6.33
N LYS A 236 -17.59 -12.91 5.01
CA LYS A 236 -17.87 -14.07 4.14
C LYS A 236 -16.63 -14.87 3.72
N MET A 237 -15.46 -14.57 4.29
CA MET A 237 -14.20 -15.23 3.95
C MET A 237 -14.14 -16.60 4.62
N LYS A 238 -13.93 -17.64 3.84
CA LYS A 238 -13.84 -19.03 4.30
C LYS A 238 -12.49 -19.62 3.94
N LEU A 239 -11.79 -20.17 4.92
CA LEU A 239 -10.55 -20.88 4.68
C LEU A 239 -10.86 -22.28 4.18
N VAL A 240 -10.43 -22.60 2.96
CA VAL A 240 -10.52 -23.92 2.38
C VAL A 240 -9.13 -24.55 2.32
N ASP A 241 -9.05 -25.86 2.55
CA ASP A 241 -7.84 -26.64 2.39
C ASP A 241 -7.93 -27.45 1.07
N ASP A 242 -6.87 -28.16 0.70
CA ASP A 242 -6.89 -29.06 -0.46
C ASP A 242 -7.65 -30.38 -0.18
N SER A 243 -8.36 -30.49 0.95
CA SER A 243 -9.27 -31.61 1.16
C SER A 243 -10.57 -31.37 0.39
N ASP A 244 -11.23 -32.42 -0.11
CA ASP A 244 -12.50 -32.35 -0.85
C ASP A 244 -13.69 -31.78 -0.03
N LYS A 245 -13.42 -31.05 1.05
CA LYS A 245 -14.44 -30.34 1.82
C LYS A 245 -15.03 -29.23 0.96
N ASP A 246 -16.35 -29.23 0.91
CA ASP A 246 -17.09 -28.13 0.31
C ASP A 246 -16.80 -26.86 1.10
N ALA A 247 -16.59 -25.73 0.42
CA ALA A 247 -16.42 -24.44 1.07
C ALA A 247 -17.67 -24.08 1.90
N ASP A 248 -18.84 -24.63 1.56
CA ASP A 248 -20.04 -24.51 2.40
C ASP A 248 -19.85 -25.10 3.81
N GLU A 249 -19.00 -26.12 3.96
CA GLU A 249 -18.67 -26.78 5.22
C GLU A 249 -17.46 -26.14 5.95
N SER A 250 -16.73 -25.23 5.31
CA SER A 250 -15.64 -24.49 5.93
C SER A 250 -16.14 -23.37 6.85
N GLU A 251 -15.43 -23.18 7.97
CA GLU A 251 -15.68 -22.08 8.91
C GLU A 251 -15.22 -20.74 8.32
N SER A 252 -15.95 -19.67 8.66
CA SER A 252 -15.52 -18.31 8.36
C SER A 252 -14.28 -17.94 9.18
N ILE A 253 -13.36 -17.21 8.57
CA ILE A 253 -12.16 -16.71 9.23
C ILE A 253 -12.24 -15.21 9.52
N ASP A 254 -11.55 -14.79 10.57
CA ASP A 254 -11.36 -13.38 10.91
C ASP A 254 -10.16 -12.81 10.16
N ILE A 255 -10.42 -12.22 8.99
CA ILE A 255 -9.41 -11.68 8.08
C ILE A 255 -9.74 -10.23 7.74
N GLY A 256 -8.72 -9.39 7.66
CA GLY A 256 -8.93 -8.01 7.26
C GLY A 256 -7.66 -7.20 7.07
N TRP A 257 -7.84 -6.02 6.45
CA TRP A 257 -6.78 -5.06 6.18
C TRP A 257 -6.20 -4.49 7.49
N ASP A 258 -4.94 -4.83 7.79
CA ASP A 258 -4.18 -4.39 8.96
C ASP A 258 -2.69 -4.18 8.62
N PRO A 259 -2.35 -3.21 7.75
CA PRO A 259 -0.98 -2.97 7.27
C PRO A 259 -0.04 -2.47 8.38
N GLU A 260 -0.57 -2.06 9.53
CA GLU A 260 0.22 -1.63 10.69
C GLU A 260 0.50 -2.79 11.67
N LEU A 261 -0.02 -3.99 11.39
CA LEU A 261 0.07 -5.17 12.26
C LEU A 261 -0.33 -4.87 13.71
N LYS A 262 -1.47 -4.18 13.86
CA LYS A 262 -2.04 -3.85 15.18
C LYS A 262 -2.83 -5.01 15.77
N LYS A 263 -2.84 -6.18 15.12
CA LYS A 263 -3.57 -7.40 15.49
C LYS A 263 -5.07 -7.13 15.64
N LYS A 264 -5.64 -6.46 14.65
CA LYS A 264 -7.10 -6.20 14.59
C LYS A 264 -7.89 -7.43 14.15
N TYR A 265 -7.24 -8.34 13.42
CA TYR A 265 -7.79 -9.56 12.82
C TYR A 265 -6.85 -10.74 13.10
N ASP A 266 -7.37 -11.96 13.06
CA ASP A 266 -6.55 -13.19 13.14
C ASP A 266 -5.61 -13.33 11.93
N TYR A 267 -6.13 -13.06 10.73
CA TYR A 267 -5.35 -12.91 9.49
C TYR A 267 -5.21 -11.42 9.16
N GLN A 268 -4.03 -10.86 9.45
CA GLN A 268 -3.73 -9.45 9.22
C GLN A 268 -3.20 -9.27 7.79
N VAL A 269 -4.05 -8.80 6.89
CA VAL A 269 -3.67 -8.53 5.49
C VAL A 269 -2.84 -7.25 5.44
N VAL A 270 -1.63 -7.34 4.92
CA VAL A 270 -0.68 -6.21 4.81
C VAL A 270 -0.52 -5.68 3.39
N SER A 271 -0.77 -6.52 2.37
CA SER A 271 -0.77 -6.14 0.96
C SER A 271 -1.68 -7.05 0.13
N ILE A 272 -2.21 -6.54 -0.98
CA ILE A 272 -3.17 -7.23 -1.86
C ILE A 272 -2.79 -6.99 -3.32
N PHE A 273 -2.76 -8.07 -4.11
CA PHE A 273 -2.56 -8.00 -5.55
C PHE A 273 -3.66 -8.79 -6.26
N ASN A 274 -4.15 -8.31 -7.40
CA ASN A 274 -5.16 -8.99 -8.18
C ASN A 274 -4.77 -9.10 -9.65
N TYR A 275 -4.84 -10.30 -10.20
CA TYR A 275 -4.79 -10.55 -11.63
C TYR A 275 -6.19 -10.91 -12.12
N ASN A 276 -6.70 -10.17 -13.12
CA ASN A 276 -7.92 -10.52 -13.83
C ASN A 276 -7.54 -11.18 -15.15
N ASP A 277 -8.01 -12.40 -15.37
CA ASP A 277 -7.82 -13.09 -16.64
C ASP A 277 -8.77 -12.49 -17.71
N ASP A 278 -8.45 -12.72 -18.98
CA ASP A 278 -9.27 -12.34 -20.13
C ASP A 278 -10.60 -13.11 -20.15
N ASP A 279 -10.62 -14.32 -19.57
CA ASP A 279 -11.81 -15.13 -19.41
C ASP A 279 -12.82 -14.53 -18.41
N ALA A 280 -14.11 -14.77 -18.65
CA ALA A 280 -15.16 -14.23 -17.80
C ALA A 280 -15.09 -14.82 -16.37
N GLU A 281 -15.21 -13.94 -15.36
CA GLU A 281 -15.20 -14.24 -13.91
C GLU A 281 -13.87 -14.75 -13.33
N GLN A 282 -12.90 -15.13 -14.18
CA GLN A 282 -11.61 -15.66 -13.74
C GLN A 282 -10.69 -14.56 -13.20
N HIS A 283 -10.16 -14.80 -12.00
CA HIS A 283 -9.18 -13.92 -11.36
C HIS A 283 -8.32 -14.71 -10.38
N ILE A 284 -7.23 -14.10 -9.93
CA ILE A 284 -6.42 -14.55 -8.81
C ILE A 284 -6.11 -13.34 -7.94
N THR A 285 -6.67 -13.29 -6.73
CA THR A 285 -6.31 -12.27 -5.74
C THR A 285 -5.38 -12.87 -4.70
N TYR A 286 -4.17 -12.34 -4.58
CA TYR A 286 -3.18 -12.69 -3.58
C TYR A 286 -3.33 -11.79 -2.36
N LEU A 287 -3.51 -12.40 -1.18
CA LEU A 287 -3.61 -11.74 0.12
C LEU A 287 -2.36 -12.05 0.94
N PHE A 288 -1.47 -11.08 1.09
CA PHE A 288 -0.26 -11.20 1.89
C PHE A 288 -0.59 -10.92 3.35
N CYS A 289 -0.47 -11.93 4.21
CA CYS A 289 -1.01 -11.89 5.56
C CYS A 289 0.02 -12.26 6.63
N VAL A 290 -0.19 -11.74 7.85
CA VAL A 290 0.43 -12.27 9.06
C VAL A 290 -0.63 -12.96 9.91
N HIS A 291 -0.42 -14.24 10.17
CA HIS A 291 -1.26 -15.08 11.05
C HIS A 291 -0.35 -15.80 12.04
N ASP A 292 -0.69 -15.80 13.33
CA ASP A 292 0.16 -16.39 14.40
C ASP A 292 1.64 -15.94 14.38
N ASN A 293 1.88 -14.68 14.01
CA ASN A 293 3.22 -14.10 13.86
C ASN A 293 4.10 -14.87 12.85
N GLN A 294 3.47 -15.48 11.84
CA GLN A 294 4.09 -16.10 10.69
C GLN A 294 3.54 -15.49 9.39
N PRO A 295 4.38 -15.32 8.35
CA PRO A 295 3.89 -14.98 7.01
C PRO A 295 3.04 -16.11 6.44
N ILE A 296 1.90 -15.74 5.85
CA ILE A 296 1.09 -16.63 5.03
C ILE A 296 0.56 -15.85 3.82
N VAL A 297 0.50 -16.50 2.66
CA VAL A 297 -0.12 -15.91 1.46
C VAL A 297 -1.34 -16.72 1.09
N LEU A 298 -2.51 -16.08 1.15
CA LEU A 298 -3.77 -16.68 0.73
C LEU A 298 -4.10 -16.27 -0.72
N VAL A 299 -4.84 -17.11 -1.42
CA VAL A 299 -5.37 -16.84 -2.76
C VAL A 299 -6.87 -16.98 -2.77
N ASP A 300 -7.54 -16.01 -3.37
CA ASP A 300 -8.93 -16.07 -3.81
C ASP A 300 -8.97 -16.28 -5.33
N GLN A 301 -9.78 -17.23 -5.76
CA GLN A 301 -10.07 -17.55 -7.16
C GLN A 301 -11.57 -17.87 -7.34
N THR A 302 -12.40 -17.33 -6.45
CA THR A 302 -13.83 -17.63 -6.38
C THR A 302 -14.54 -16.98 -7.57
N THR A 303 -15.18 -17.76 -8.43
CA THR A 303 -15.88 -17.21 -9.60
C THR A 303 -17.35 -16.93 -9.34
N ASN A 304 -17.94 -17.63 -8.38
CA ASN A 304 -19.33 -17.51 -7.98
C ASN A 304 -19.55 -18.03 -6.55
N GLY A 305 -20.68 -17.65 -5.96
CA GLY A 305 -21.07 -18.09 -4.63
C GLY A 305 -21.54 -16.94 -3.75
N ASN A 306 -21.89 -17.25 -2.51
CA ASN A 306 -22.24 -16.29 -1.46
C ASN A 306 -21.13 -16.15 -0.40
N TYR A 307 -19.97 -16.77 -0.64
CA TYR A 307 -18.77 -16.74 0.19
C TYR A 307 -17.55 -16.50 -0.70
N ILE A 308 -16.43 -16.12 -0.07
CA ILE A 308 -15.13 -16.05 -0.73
C ILE A 308 -14.26 -17.17 -0.17
N ALA A 309 -13.89 -18.13 -1.02
CA ALA A 309 -13.04 -19.24 -0.63
C ALA A 309 -11.57 -18.83 -0.79
N VAL A 310 -10.89 -18.65 0.34
CA VAL A 310 -9.46 -18.39 0.37
C VAL A 310 -8.71 -19.64 0.80
N LYS A 311 -7.55 -19.87 0.21
CA LYS A 311 -6.63 -20.93 0.63
C LYS A 311 -5.20 -20.48 0.56
N GLU A 312 -4.31 -21.13 1.29
CA GLU A 312 -2.90 -20.84 1.15
C GLU A 312 -2.44 -21.13 -0.30
N THR A 313 -1.67 -20.21 -0.90
CA THR A 313 -1.19 -20.38 -2.26
C THR A 313 -0.41 -21.70 -2.40
N ALA A 314 -0.53 -22.40 -3.53
CA ALA A 314 0.36 -23.54 -3.81
C ALA A 314 1.73 -23.09 -4.35
N ASN A 315 1.89 -21.80 -4.68
CA ASN A 315 3.08 -21.28 -5.33
C ASN A 315 4.22 -21.05 -4.33
N LYS A 316 5.26 -21.89 -4.41
CA LYS A 316 6.42 -21.85 -3.50
C LYS A 316 7.25 -20.57 -3.62
N ASP A 317 7.30 -19.97 -4.81
CA ASP A 317 8.07 -18.75 -5.06
C ASP A 317 7.40 -17.60 -4.29
N VAL A 318 6.06 -17.47 -4.40
CA VAL A 318 5.29 -16.43 -3.68
C VAL A 318 5.35 -16.62 -2.17
N LYS A 319 5.22 -17.87 -1.66
CA LYS A 319 5.37 -18.14 -0.22
C LYS A 319 6.73 -17.72 0.30
N SER A 320 7.79 -18.16 -0.38
CA SER A 320 9.17 -17.94 0.08
C SER A 320 9.56 -16.47 -0.08
N GLY A 321 9.20 -15.84 -1.20
CA GLY A 321 9.46 -14.43 -1.44
C GLY A 321 8.85 -13.53 -0.37
N PHE A 322 7.57 -13.72 -0.03
CA PHE A 322 6.96 -12.95 1.05
C PHE A 322 7.58 -13.24 2.42
N ALA A 323 7.87 -14.51 2.71
CA ALA A 323 8.53 -14.88 3.96
C ALA A 323 9.90 -14.22 4.09
N ASP A 324 10.70 -14.20 3.02
CA ASP A 324 12.01 -13.55 3.00
C ASP A 324 11.90 -12.03 3.18
N ILE A 325 10.90 -11.40 2.56
CA ILE A 325 10.67 -9.96 2.66
C ILE A 325 10.24 -9.55 4.07
N ILE A 326 9.26 -10.26 4.66
CA ILE A 326 8.74 -9.85 5.97
C ILE A 326 9.72 -10.14 7.11
N ASN A 327 10.48 -11.23 6.99
CA ASN A 327 11.51 -11.63 7.97
C ASN A 327 12.84 -10.90 7.74
N GLY A 328 13.04 -10.30 6.57
CA GLY A 328 14.20 -9.50 6.27
C GLY A 328 14.33 -8.31 7.22
N ASP A 329 15.57 -8.03 7.63
CA ASP A 329 15.89 -6.83 8.39
C ASP A 329 15.71 -5.58 7.51
N ASP A 330 15.28 -4.47 8.11
CA ASP A 330 15.09 -3.16 7.45
C ASP A 330 16.43 -2.52 6.97
N THR A 331 17.52 -3.28 6.96
CA THR A 331 18.86 -2.81 6.63
C THR A 331 19.16 -2.99 5.15
N ASP A 332 18.76 -2.02 4.34
CA ASP A 332 19.55 -1.70 3.15
C ASP A 332 20.66 -0.72 3.60
N ASN A 333 21.89 -1.21 3.56
CA ASN A 333 23.11 -0.45 3.84
C ASN A 333 23.38 0.56 2.71
N ASP A 334 23.70 1.79 3.16
CA ASP A 334 24.46 2.88 2.53
C ASP A 334 23.94 3.60 1.27
#